data_AF-A0A699VCQ1-F1
#
_entry.id   AF-A0A699VCQ1-F1
#
_cell.length_a   1.000
_cell.length_b   1.000
_cell.length_c   1.000
_cell.angle_alpha   90.00
_cell.angle_beta   90.00
_cell.angle_gamma   90.00
#
_symmetry.space_group_name_H-M   'P 1'
#
loop_
_entity.id
_entity.type
_entity.pdbx_description
1 polymer ?
#
loop_
_entity_poly.entity_id
_entity_poly.type
_entity_poly.pdbx_seq_one_letter_code
_entity_poly.pdbx_strand_id
1 'polypeptide(L)'
;IFSEEADKIEKYVEGLPDMIHESIVASKPKTMQEAIEIATELMDKKIRTFTECETASKRKFENTLRNTQSQQRQQSNKRQSIGRVYTAASGEKKQYGGSKPLC
;
A
#
# COMPACT_ATOMS: atom_id res chain seq x y z
N ILE A 1 36.14 -14.73 33.95
CA ILE A 1 36.27 -13.50 33.11
C ILE A 1 35.19 -13.46 32.01
N PHE A 2 34.68 -14.60 31.50
CA PHE A 2 33.62 -14.65 30.48
C PHE A 2 32.21 -14.13 30.91
N SER A 3 31.91 -14.04 32.20
CA SER A 3 30.55 -13.70 32.66
C SER A 3 30.12 -12.28 32.30
N GLU A 4 31.02 -11.31 32.36
CA GLU A 4 30.64 -9.90 32.18
C GLU A 4 30.36 -9.54 30.71
N GLU A 5 30.94 -10.27 29.77
CA GLU A 5 30.71 -10.06 28.34
C GLU A 5 29.43 -10.76 27.88
N ALA A 6 29.16 -11.97 28.40
CA ALA A 6 27.92 -12.69 28.15
C ALA A 6 26.70 -11.90 28.65
N ASP A 7 26.76 -11.34 29.87
CA ASP A 7 25.68 -10.52 30.43
C ASP A 7 25.40 -9.25 29.59
N LYS A 8 26.44 -8.67 28.97
CA LYS A 8 26.30 -7.51 28.06
C LYS A 8 25.64 -7.91 26.75
N ILE A 9 25.97 -9.09 26.21
CA ILE A 9 25.37 -9.63 25.01
C ILE A 9 23.89 -9.94 25.26
N GLU A 10 23.56 -10.57 26.38
CA GLU A 10 22.17 -10.91 26.74
C GLU A 10 21.31 -9.66 26.87
N LYS A 11 21.79 -8.63 27.57
CA LYS A 11 21.09 -7.33 27.65
C LYS A 11 20.93 -6.63 26.31
N TYR A 12 21.91 -6.76 25.42
CA TYR A 12 21.81 -6.21 24.07
C TYR A 12 20.75 -6.94 23.24
N VAL A 13 20.72 -8.27 23.34
CA VAL A 13 19.75 -9.12 22.64
C VAL A 13 18.33 -8.87 23.13
N GLU A 14 18.12 -8.72 24.44
CA GLU A 14 16.80 -8.42 25.05
C GLU A 14 16.18 -7.11 24.53
N GLY A 15 17.01 -6.13 24.12
CA GLY A 15 16.55 -4.86 23.57
C GLY A 15 16.18 -4.88 22.08
N LEU A 16 16.34 -6.00 21.39
CA LEU A 16 16.12 -6.09 19.94
C LEU A 16 14.72 -6.57 19.56
N PRO A 17 14.20 -6.18 18.39
CA PRO A 17 12.93 -6.69 17.88
C PRO A 17 12.95 -8.22 17.75
N ASP A 18 11.82 -8.88 18.04
CA ASP A 18 11.64 -10.35 17.93
C ASP A 18 12.13 -10.91 16.59
N MET A 19 11.91 -10.13 15.53
CA MET A 19 12.31 -10.40 14.15
C MET A 19 13.81 -10.59 13.92
N ILE A 20 14.66 -10.15 14.85
CA ILE A 20 16.13 -10.22 14.81
C ILE A 20 16.66 -11.00 16.02
N HIS A 21 15.94 -10.95 17.14
CA HIS A 21 16.24 -11.65 18.38
C HIS A 21 16.52 -13.15 18.17
N GLU A 22 15.59 -13.88 17.54
CA GLU A 22 15.73 -15.33 17.33
C GLU A 22 16.99 -15.69 16.53
N SER A 23 17.33 -14.88 15.52
CA SER A 23 18.49 -15.12 14.68
C SER A 23 19.81 -14.84 15.39
N ILE A 24 19.86 -13.85 16.28
CA ILE A 24 21.07 -13.56 17.06
C ILE A 24 21.28 -14.63 18.13
N VAL A 25 20.22 -15.06 18.82
CA VAL A 25 20.28 -16.16 19.80
C VAL A 25 20.76 -17.46 19.14
N ALA A 26 20.30 -17.75 17.93
CA ALA A 26 20.73 -18.93 17.18
C ALA A 26 22.22 -18.90 16.81
N SER A 27 22.75 -17.72 16.45
CA SER A 27 24.15 -17.55 16.07
C SER A 27 25.13 -17.59 17.25
N LYS A 28 24.65 -17.46 18.50
CA LYS A 28 25.46 -17.53 19.73
C LYS A 28 26.76 -16.72 19.64
N PRO A 29 26.67 -15.38 19.49
CA PRO A 29 27.85 -14.54 19.38
C PRO A 29 28.73 -14.66 20.64
N LYS A 30 30.05 -14.71 20.43
CA LYS A 30 31.04 -14.81 21.50
C LYS A 30 31.49 -13.44 22.00
N THR A 31 31.33 -12.42 21.16
CA THR A 31 31.72 -11.04 21.46
C THR A 31 30.59 -10.08 21.15
N MET A 32 30.62 -8.90 21.79
CA MET A 32 29.67 -7.82 21.50
C MET A 32 29.71 -7.39 20.03
N GLN A 33 30.90 -7.41 19.42
CA GLN A 33 31.07 -6.96 18.04
C GLN A 33 30.40 -7.91 17.04
N GLU A 34 30.50 -9.23 17.26
CA GLU A 34 29.78 -10.22 16.46
C GLU A 34 28.26 -10.04 16.57
N ALA A 35 27.75 -9.78 17.78
CA ALA A 35 26.31 -9.54 17.98
C ALA A 35 25.82 -8.33 17.17
N ILE A 36 26.61 -7.26 17.12
CA ILE A 36 26.31 -6.05 16.34
C ILE A 36 26.37 -6.34 14.84
N GLU A 37 27.41 -7.04 14.39
CA GLU A 37 27.62 -7.37 12.98
C GLU A 37 26.45 -8.23 12.44
N ILE A 38 26.06 -9.26 13.19
CA ILE A 38 24.91 -10.12 12.86
C ILE A 38 23.61 -9.31 12.83
N ALA A 39 23.40 -8.41 13.78
CA ALA A 39 22.20 -7.55 13.81
C ALA A 39 22.13 -6.65 12.57
N THR A 40 23.25 -6.03 12.18
CA THR A 40 23.31 -5.17 10.99
C THR A 40 23.12 -5.96 9.69
N GLU A 41 23.73 -7.14 9.58
CA GLU A 41 23.56 -7.99 8.39
C GLU A 41 22.09 -8.42 8.22
N LEU A 42 21.41 -8.77 9.32
CA LEU A 42 19.99 -9.12 9.30
C LEU A 42 19.09 -7.95 8.91
N MET A 43 19.40 -6.73 9.38
CA MET A 43 18.69 -5.52 8.97
C MET A 43 18.88 -5.23 7.48
N ASP A 44 20.10 -5.27 6.99
CA ASP A 44 20.41 -5.00 5.58
C ASP A 44 19.73 -6.00 4.65
N LYS A 45 19.73 -7.28 5.02
CA LYS A 45 19.03 -8.33 4.27
C LYS A 45 17.52 -8.09 4.20
N LYS A 46 16.89 -7.63 5.29
CA LYS A 46 15.46 -7.27 5.30
C LYS A 46 15.18 -6.03 4.47
N ILE A 47 16.01 -4.99 4.56
CA ILE A 47 15.85 -3.77 3.74
C ILE A 47 15.93 -4.10 2.25
N ARG A 48 16.88 -4.95 1.85
CA ARG A 48 17.01 -5.40 0.46
C ARG A 48 15.77 -6.19 -0.01
N THR A 49 15.23 -7.05 0.85
CA THR A 49 14.01 -7.81 0.54
C THR A 49 12.80 -6.87 0.42
N PHE A 50 12.68 -5.86 1.28
CA PHE A 50 11.60 -4.88 1.23
C PHE A 50 11.67 -4.00 -0.02
N THR A 51 12.86 -3.56 -0.43
CA THR A 51 13.04 -2.78 -1.66
C THR A 51 12.69 -3.58 -2.93
N GLU A 52 13.06 -4.86 -2.98
CA GLU A 52 12.65 -5.78 -4.05
C GLU A 52 11.12 -6.00 -4.05
N CYS A 53 10.49 -6.17 -2.89
CA CYS A 53 9.03 -6.27 -2.79
C CYS A 53 8.29 -4.97 -3.13
N GLU A 54 8.82 -3.81 -2.75
CA GLU A 54 8.18 -2.51 -2.99
C GLU A 54 8.13 -2.18 -4.48
N THR A 55 9.19 -2.49 -5.24
CA THR A 55 9.21 -2.30 -6.70
C THR A 55 8.24 -3.25 -7.43
N ALA A 56 8.15 -4.50 -6.96
CA ALA A 56 7.18 -5.46 -7.49
C ALA A 56 5.73 -5.06 -7.16
N SER A 57 5.47 -4.55 -5.94
CA SER A 57 4.17 -4.09 -5.49
C SER A 57 3.73 -2.80 -6.20
N LYS A 58 4.64 -1.83 -6.41
CA LYS A 58 4.35 -0.60 -7.17
C LYS A 58 3.87 -0.88 -8.60
N ARG A 59 4.46 -1.85 -9.29
CA ARG A 59 3.95 -2.31 -10.60
C ARG A 59 2.56 -2.93 -10.54
N LYS A 60 2.21 -3.61 -9.43
CA LYS A 60 0.89 -4.22 -9.18
C LYS A 60 -0.17 -3.24 -8.66
N PHE A 61 0.25 -2.10 -8.12
CA PHE A 61 -0.66 -1.04 -7.70
C PHE A 61 -1.07 -0.17 -8.89
N GLU A 62 -0.11 0.26 -9.70
CA GLU A 62 -0.35 1.11 -10.88
C GLU A 62 -1.31 0.47 -11.90
N ASN A 63 -1.11 -0.80 -12.25
CA ASN A 63 -1.99 -1.53 -13.16
C ASN A 63 -3.39 -1.81 -12.56
N THR A 64 -3.51 -2.01 -11.25
CA THR A 64 -4.80 -2.19 -10.56
C THR A 64 -5.59 -0.88 -10.50
N LEU A 65 -4.92 0.25 -10.23
CA LEU A 65 -5.54 1.57 -10.18
C LEU A 65 -6.06 2.01 -11.55
N ARG A 66 -5.27 1.74 -12.61
CA ARG A 66 -5.64 2.03 -14.00
C ARG A 66 -6.85 1.19 -14.46
N ASN A 67 -6.94 -0.07 -14.02
CA ASN A 67 -8.10 -0.93 -14.23
C ASN A 67 -9.35 -0.35 -13.55
N THR A 68 -9.30 -0.10 -12.24
CA THR A 68 -10.47 0.38 -11.48
C THR A 68 -10.97 1.73 -12.00
N GLN A 69 -10.08 2.65 -12.35
CA GLN A 69 -10.45 3.93 -12.96
C GLN A 69 -11.13 3.75 -14.33
N SER A 70 -10.66 2.79 -15.15
CA SER A 70 -11.27 2.48 -16.44
C SER A 70 -12.66 1.85 -16.30
N GLN A 71 -12.87 0.93 -15.35
CA GLN A 71 -14.19 0.36 -15.06
C GLN A 71 -15.14 1.43 -14.55
N GLN A 72 -14.70 2.28 -13.62
CA GLN A 72 -15.53 3.36 -13.08
C GLN A 72 -15.91 4.38 -14.16
N ARG A 73 -14.98 4.73 -15.07
CA ARG A 73 -15.29 5.56 -16.26
C ARG A 73 -16.24 4.86 -17.23
N GLN A 74 -16.12 3.56 -17.45
CA GLN A 74 -17.02 2.84 -18.35
C GLN A 74 -18.44 2.77 -17.79
N GLN A 75 -18.59 2.61 -16.47
CA GLN A 75 -19.88 2.67 -15.79
C GLN A 75 -20.52 4.06 -15.84
N SER A 76 -19.74 5.14 -15.68
CA SER A 76 -20.25 6.51 -15.76
C SER A 76 -20.65 6.90 -17.19
N ASN A 77 -19.86 6.52 -18.20
CA ASN A 77 -20.18 6.77 -19.61
C ASN A 77 -21.45 6.02 -20.06
N LYS A 78 -21.67 4.79 -19.55
CA LYS A 78 -22.89 4.00 -19.86
C LYS A 78 -24.15 4.57 -19.21
N ARG A 79 -24.02 5.25 -18.05
CA ARG A 79 -25.12 5.99 -17.42
C ARG A 79 -25.43 7.32 -18.11
N GLN A 80 -24.42 8.02 -18.63
CA GLN A 80 -24.62 9.30 -19.31
C GLN A 80 -25.24 9.19 -20.70
N SER A 81 -25.08 8.05 -21.40
CA SER A 81 -25.68 7.87 -22.72
C SER A 81 -27.21 7.69 -22.67
N ILE A 82 -27.74 7.04 -21.63
CA ILE A 82 -29.19 6.80 -21.47
C ILE A 82 -29.95 8.12 -21.19
N GLY A 83 -29.35 9.05 -20.44
CA GLY A 83 -29.96 10.35 -20.13
C GLY A 83 -29.97 11.37 -21.27
N ARG A 84 -29.11 11.21 -22.29
CA ARG A 84 -29.01 12.13 -23.43
C ARG A 84 -29.96 11.83 -24.58
N VAL A 85 -30.53 10.62 -24.65
CA VAL A 85 -31.45 10.24 -25.73
C VAL A 85 -32.79 11.01 -25.65
N TYR A 86 -33.19 11.48 -24.46
CA TYR A 86 -34.46 12.19 -24.27
C TYR A 86 -34.39 13.73 -24.43
N THR A 87 -33.20 14.31 -24.61
CA THR A 87 -33.03 15.79 -24.65
C THR A 87 -32.76 16.37 -26.04
N ALA A 88 -32.76 15.56 -27.11
CA ALA A 88 -32.45 16.00 -28.47
C ALA A 88 -33.69 16.27 -29.35
N ALA A 89 -34.85 16.58 -28.75
CA ALA A 89 -36.03 17.01 -29.50
C ALA A 89 -36.59 18.31 -28.90
N SER A 90 -35.84 19.40 -29.01
CA SER A 90 -36.37 20.75 -28.83
C SER A 90 -35.78 21.68 -29.89
N GLY A 91 -36.05 21.32 -31.15
CA GLY A 91 -35.97 22.22 -32.29
C GLY A 91 -37.32 22.92 -32.47
N GLU A 92 -37.27 24.26 -32.45
CA GLU A 92 -38.23 25.19 -33.08
C GLU A 92 -39.62 25.43 -32.46
N LYS A 93 -39.71 26.60 -31.81
CA LYS A 93 -40.76 27.63 -31.95
C LYS A 93 -42.23 27.19 -31.90
N LYS A 94 -42.93 27.51 -30.80
CA LYS A 94 -44.23 28.24 -30.81
C LYS A 94 -44.49 28.93 -29.46
N GLN A 95 -44.88 30.21 -29.50
CA GLN A 95 -45.70 30.83 -28.46
C GLN A 95 -47.06 30.12 -28.45
N TYR A 96 -47.45 29.51 -27.34
CA TYR A 96 -48.84 29.11 -27.13
C TYR A 96 -49.21 29.23 -25.65
N GLY A 97 -50.37 29.84 -25.43
CA GLY A 97 -50.81 30.45 -24.18
C GLY A 97 -50.88 29.49 -23.00
N GLY A 98 -50.25 29.90 -21.90
CA GLY A 98 -50.28 29.17 -20.64
C GLY A 98 -51.71 28.97 -20.13
N SER A 99 -52.08 27.72 -19.92
CA SER A 99 -53.18 27.36 -19.02
C SER A 99 -52.55 26.88 -17.73
N LYS A 100 -52.74 27.64 -16.64
CA LYS A 100 -52.33 27.22 -15.28
C LYS A 100 -53.19 26.02 -14.86
N PRO A 101 -52.63 24.94 -14.28
CA PRO A 101 -53.46 23.95 -13.61
C PRO A 101 -54.00 24.55 -12.31
N LEU A 102 -55.33 24.49 -12.11
CA LEU A 102 -55.92 24.68 -10.78
C LEU A 102 -55.56 23.47 -9.91
N CYS A 103 -55.32 23.77 -8.64
CA CYS A 103 -54.94 22.87 -7.55
C CYS A 103 -55.81 21.62 -7.45
#